data_AF-A0A948FH31-F1
#
_entry.id   AF-A0A948FH31-F1
#
_cell.length_a   1.000
_cell.length_b   1.000
_cell.length_c   1.000
_cell.angle_alpha   90.00
_cell.angle_beta   90.00
_cell.angle_gamma   90.00
#
_symmetry.space_group_name_H-M   'P 1'
#
loop_
_entity.id
_entity.type
_entity.pdbx_description
1 polymer ?
#
loop_
_entity_poly.entity_id
_entity_poly.type
_entity_poly.pdbx_seq_one_letter_code
_entity_poly.pdbx_strand_id
1 'polypeptide(L)'
;MNKYLIITALYLVIGGCAALTLERGDVVDRKEIAGTYNLVLVGGTYAADAERLVILDAANDGYTFRPVTAPGRVQLVPEIGAAEALRKAEAFFSDHCAYDGYQIKKLTKPDGGFVGYELVPDYPASLCEDGNILQVSYSQGNEGEIKVYTWLILKKEHGGSVHESRVVREE
;
A
#
# COMPACT_ATOMS: atom_id res chain seq x y z
N MET A 1 -21.04 49.26 -28.18
CA MET A 1 -20.59 48.82 -26.84
C MET A 1 -21.18 47.45 -26.56
N ASN A 2 -20.37 46.40 -26.77
CA ASN A 2 -20.80 45.00 -26.79
C ASN A 2 -21.02 44.46 -25.38
N LYS A 3 -22.26 44.12 -25.05
CA LYS A 3 -22.71 43.55 -23.77
C LYS A 3 -22.34 42.07 -23.57
N TYR A 4 -21.54 41.48 -24.45
CA TYR A 4 -21.23 40.05 -24.46
C TYR A 4 -19.87 39.69 -23.84
N LEU A 5 -19.11 40.66 -23.32
CA LEU A 5 -17.75 40.43 -22.82
C LEU A 5 -17.67 40.01 -21.33
N ILE A 6 -18.80 39.86 -20.62
CA ILE A 6 -18.83 39.60 -19.16
C ILE A 6 -19.23 38.15 -18.82
N ILE A 7 -19.65 37.33 -19.79
CA ILE A 7 -20.20 35.97 -19.50
C ILE A 7 -19.14 34.86 -19.58
N THR A 8 -17.86 35.17 -19.84
CA THR A 8 -16.79 34.17 -20.04
C THR A 8 -15.79 34.11 -18.87
N ALA A 9 -16.23 34.31 -17.63
CA ALA A 9 -15.35 34.26 -16.45
C ALA A 9 -15.82 33.29 -15.35
N LEU A 10 -16.81 32.45 -15.62
CA LEU A 10 -17.37 31.51 -14.64
C LEU A 10 -17.49 30.09 -15.23
N TYR A 11 -16.43 29.62 -15.87
CA TYR A 11 -16.28 28.21 -16.21
C TYR A 11 -15.02 27.68 -15.53
N LEU A 12 -15.21 26.58 -14.81
CA LEU A 12 -14.19 25.63 -14.36
C LEU A 12 -13.25 26.07 -13.23
N VAL A 13 -13.79 26.08 -12.01
CA VAL A 13 -13.08 25.44 -10.89
C VAL A 13 -14.01 24.40 -10.28
N ILE A 14 -14.37 23.41 -11.09
CA ILE A 14 -14.82 22.12 -10.55
C ILE A 14 -13.51 21.38 -10.24
N GLY A 15 -12.83 21.82 -9.17
CA GLY A 15 -11.76 21.07 -8.57
C GLY A 15 -12.40 19.84 -7.97
N GLY A 16 -12.58 18.81 -8.80
CA GLY A 16 -12.99 17.50 -8.35
C GLY A 16 -11.98 17.06 -7.30
N CYS A 17 -12.42 17.04 -6.05
CA CYS A 17 -11.75 16.29 -5.01
C CYS A 17 -11.95 14.80 -5.36
N ALA A 18 -11.25 14.35 -6.40
CA ALA A 18 -11.15 12.94 -6.70
C ALA A 18 -10.27 12.38 -5.60
N ALA A 19 -10.89 11.67 -4.65
CA ALA A 19 -10.16 10.91 -3.66
C ALA A 19 -9.16 10.01 -4.41
N LEU A 20 -7.86 10.26 -4.22
CA LEU A 20 -6.82 9.45 -4.85
C LEU A 20 -7.03 7.99 -4.45
N THR A 21 -7.41 7.18 -5.42
CA THR A 21 -7.51 5.72 -5.30
C THR A 21 -6.34 5.16 -6.07
N LEU A 22 -5.38 4.54 -5.38
CA LEU A 22 -4.28 3.86 -6.05
C LEU A 22 -4.81 2.60 -6.74
N GLU A 23 -4.34 2.39 -7.95
CA GLU A 23 -4.57 1.18 -8.73
C GLU A 23 -3.38 0.24 -8.55
N ARG A 24 -3.68 -1.04 -8.34
CA ARG A 24 -2.68 -2.10 -8.33
C ARG A 24 -2.63 -2.72 -9.71
N GLY A 25 -1.45 -2.71 -10.31
CA GLY A 25 -1.19 -3.44 -11.54
C GLY A 25 -1.05 -4.94 -11.31
N ASP A 26 -0.76 -5.65 -12.40
CA ASP A 26 -0.38 -7.06 -12.38
C ASP A 26 0.91 -7.30 -11.58
N VAL A 27 1.16 -8.57 -11.25
CA VAL A 27 2.41 -8.98 -10.59
C VAL A 27 3.58 -8.75 -11.55
N VAL A 28 4.64 -8.10 -11.05
CA VAL A 28 5.83 -7.75 -11.83
C VAL A 28 7.05 -8.59 -11.43
N ASP A 29 7.97 -8.84 -12.37
CA ASP A 29 9.24 -9.51 -12.06
C ASP A 29 10.18 -8.54 -11.32
N ARG A 30 10.88 -9.04 -10.31
CA ARG A 30 11.91 -8.30 -9.55
C ARG A 30 12.96 -7.61 -10.43
N LYS A 31 13.24 -8.15 -11.63
CA LYS A 31 14.20 -7.61 -12.60
C LYS A 31 13.73 -6.32 -13.26
N GLU A 32 12.43 -6.05 -13.23
CA GLU A 32 11.83 -4.83 -13.80
C GLU A 32 11.92 -3.63 -12.84
N ILE A 33 12.34 -3.88 -11.59
CA ILE A 33 12.39 -2.86 -10.54
C ILE A 33 13.78 -2.21 -10.56
N ALA A 34 13.80 -0.91 -10.84
CA ALA A 34 15.01 -0.11 -10.92
C ALA A 34 14.76 1.29 -10.38
N GLY A 35 15.84 1.93 -9.91
CA GLY A 35 15.79 3.28 -9.34
C GLY A 35 16.06 3.29 -7.83
N THR A 36 15.58 4.36 -7.20
CA THR A 36 15.77 4.64 -5.77
C THR A 36 14.41 4.81 -5.13
N TYR A 37 14.27 4.27 -3.91
CA TYR A 37 13.01 4.24 -3.17
C TYR A 37 13.19 4.70 -1.74
N ASN A 38 12.11 5.15 -1.12
CA ASN A 38 11.98 5.09 0.33
C ASN A 38 11.35 3.73 0.67
N LEU A 39 12.09 2.89 1.40
CA LEU A 39 11.59 1.59 1.81
C LEU A 39 10.76 1.75 3.09
N VAL A 40 9.52 1.28 3.05
CA VAL A 40 8.60 1.25 4.18
C VAL A 40 8.34 -0.21 4.54
N LEU A 41 8.75 -0.63 5.73
CA LEU A 41 8.47 -1.96 6.28
C LEU A 41 7.38 -1.80 7.35
N VAL A 42 6.29 -2.57 7.24
CA VAL A 42 5.14 -2.50 8.14
C VAL A 42 4.92 -3.85 8.80
N GLY A 43 4.81 -3.84 10.13
CA GLY A 43 4.55 -5.02 10.95
C GLY A 43 5.81 -5.83 11.28
N GLY A 44 5.68 -7.16 11.38
CA GLY A 44 6.81 -8.04 11.73
C GLY A 44 7.37 -7.81 13.14
N THR A 45 6.52 -7.53 14.12
CA THR A 45 6.94 -7.36 15.53
C THR A 45 7.37 -8.71 16.11
N TYR A 46 6.66 -9.76 15.71
CA TYR A 46 6.94 -11.14 16.08
C TYR A 46 7.14 -12.02 14.82
N ALA A 47 7.86 -13.13 14.99
CA ALA A 47 8.17 -14.08 13.92
C ALA A 47 6.92 -14.75 13.30
N ALA A 48 5.79 -14.75 14.02
CA ALA A 48 4.51 -15.31 13.57
C ALA A 48 3.50 -14.22 13.11
N ASP A 49 3.91 -12.95 13.03
CA ASP A 49 3.02 -11.89 12.58
C ASP A 49 2.75 -12.03 11.07
N ALA A 50 1.51 -12.41 10.74
CA ALA A 50 1.03 -12.44 9.35
C ALA A 50 0.94 -11.03 8.72
N GLU A 51 0.84 -9.99 9.55
CA GLU A 51 0.87 -8.60 9.09
C GLU A 51 2.32 -8.19 8.79
N ARG A 52 2.77 -8.46 7.56
CA ARG A 52 4.02 -7.97 6.99
C ARG A 52 3.75 -7.37 5.61
N LEU A 53 3.99 -6.07 5.47
CA LEU A 53 3.86 -5.34 4.22
C LEU A 53 5.16 -4.58 3.96
N VAL A 54 5.59 -4.59 2.71
CA VAL A 54 6.69 -3.74 2.25
C VAL A 54 6.20 -2.83 1.14
N ILE A 55 6.55 -1.55 1.20
CA ILE A 55 6.30 -0.59 0.13
C ILE A 55 7.64 -0.03 -0.33
N LEU A 56 7.83 -0.02 -1.64
CA LEU A 56 8.90 0.71 -2.31
C LEU A 56 8.31 2.02 -2.83
N ASP A 57 8.39 3.07 -2.02
CA ASP A 57 7.88 4.40 -2.33
C ASP A 57 8.84 5.11 -3.29
N ALA A 58 8.37 5.51 -4.47
CA ALA A 58 9.22 6.07 -5.51
C ALA A 58 9.85 7.39 -5.04
N ALA A 59 11.18 7.49 -5.07
CA ALA A 59 11.83 8.73 -4.63
C ALA A 59 11.50 9.90 -5.58
N ASN A 60 11.19 11.07 -5.00
CA ASN A 60 10.97 12.34 -5.71
C ASN A 60 9.72 12.40 -6.61
N ASP A 61 8.71 11.57 -6.36
CA ASP A 61 7.42 11.62 -7.07
C ASP A 61 6.42 12.64 -6.48
N GLY A 62 6.76 13.24 -5.34
CA GLY A 62 5.93 14.19 -4.61
C GLY A 62 4.88 13.53 -3.71
N TYR A 63 4.95 12.22 -3.53
CA TYR A 63 4.11 11.46 -2.62
C TYR A 63 4.94 10.83 -1.51
N THR A 64 4.27 10.43 -0.43
CA THR A 64 4.91 9.68 0.66
C THR A 64 3.91 8.71 1.26
N PHE A 65 4.31 7.44 1.34
CA PHE A 65 3.48 6.42 1.96
C PHE A 65 3.58 6.50 3.48
N ARG A 66 2.44 6.64 4.15
CA ARG A 66 2.32 6.71 5.60
C ARG A 66 1.40 5.62 6.14
N PRO A 67 1.97 4.54 6.72
CA PRO A 67 1.17 3.53 7.39
C PRO A 67 0.42 4.09 8.59
N VAL A 68 -0.87 3.77 8.65
CA VAL A 68 -1.77 4.07 9.77
C VAL A 68 -1.80 2.83 10.66
N THR A 69 -0.80 2.73 11.55
CA THR A 69 -0.61 1.59 12.44
C THR A 69 -0.12 2.04 13.82
N ALA A 70 -0.03 1.11 14.77
CA ALA A 70 0.46 1.40 16.10
C ALA A 70 1.94 1.86 16.09
N PRO A 71 2.36 2.72 17.05
CA PRO A 71 3.75 3.15 17.16
C PRO A 71 4.73 1.98 17.22
N GLY A 72 5.89 2.11 16.57
CA GLY A 72 6.93 1.08 16.55
C GLY A 72 6.73 -0.06 15.56
N ARG A 73 5.62 -0.08 14.80
CA ARG A 73 5.33 -1.10 13.77
C ARG A 73 5.75 -0.70 12.36
N VAL A 74 6.47 0.40 12.21
CA VAL A 74 6.93 0.91 10.92
C VAL A 74 8.42 1.18 10.99
N GLN A 75 9.16 0.67 10.01
CA GLN A 75 10.54 1.03 9.76
C GLN A 75 10.66 1.73 8.41
N LEU A 76 11.26 2.91 8.40
CA LEU A 76 11.54 3.70 7.20
C LEU A 76 13.03 3.68 6.90
N VAL A 77 13.38 3.40 5.64
CA VAL A 77 14.76 3.49 5.14
C VAL A 77 14.74 4.36 3.89
N PRO A 78 15.12 5.66 3.99
CA PRO A 78 15.04 6.58 2.87
C PRO A 78 16.14 6.32 1.84
N GLU A 79 15.89 6.75 0.60
CA GLU A 79 16.87 6.85 -0.49
C GLU A 79 17.72 5.58 -0.73
N ILE A 80 17.06 4.43 -0.75
CA ILE A 80 17.69 3.13 -0.96
C ILE A 80 17.55 2.66 -2.41
N GLY A 81 18.64 2.14 -2.99
CA GLY A 81 18.62 1.59 -4.35
C GLY A 81 17.78 0.31 -4.45
N ALA A 82 17.11 0.10 -5.59
CA ALA A 82 16.20 -1.02 -5.85
C ALA A 82 16.71 -2.38 -5.37
N ALA A 83 17.95 -2.75 -5.75
CA ALA A 83 18.53 -4.04 -5.41
C ALA A 83 18.68 -4.25 -3.88
N GLU A 84 19.12 -3.20 -3.17
CA GLU A 84 19.27 -3.24 -1.72
C GLU A 84 17.91 -3.20 -1.01
N ALA A 85 16.95 -2.45 -1.55
CA ALA A 85 15.58 -2.42 -1.04
C ALA A 85 14.90 -3.79 -1.13
N LEU A 86 15.02 -4.47 -2.28
CA LEU A 86 14.51 -5.83 -2.47
C LEU A 86 15.21 -6.84 -1.56
N ARG A 87 16.53 -6.71 -1.35
CA ARG A 87 17.27 -7.56 -0.42
C ARG A 87 16.78 -7.39 1.01
N LYS A 88 16.47 -6.16 1.44
CA LYS A 88 15.89 -5.88 2.76
C LYS A 88 14.46 -6.38 2.87
N ALA A 89 13.66 -6.26 1.81
CA ALA A 89 12.30 -6.80 1.76
C ALA A 89 12.30 -8.32 1.93
N GLU A 90 13.15 -9.02 1.17
CA GLU A 90 13.37 -10.46 1.29
C GLU A 90 13.73 -10.85 2.73
N ALA A 91 14.74 -10.19 3.32
CA ALA A 91 15.15 -10.46 4.69
C ALA A 91 13.99 -10.24 5.68
N PHE A 92 13.24 -9.15 5.51
CA PHE A 92 12.09 -8.83 6.36
C PHE A 92 10.97 -9.88 6.26
N PHE A 93 10.65 -10.40 5.08
CA PHE A 93 9.65 -11.45 4.95
C PHE A 93 10.17 -12.82 5.43
N SER A 94 11.44 -13.14 5.15
CA SER A 94 12.06 -14.44 5.48
C SER A 94 12.20 -14.73 6.98
N ASP A 95 12.08 -13.70 7.82
CA ASP A 95 12.03 -13.86 9.27
C ASP A 95 10.69 -14.49 9.75
N HIS A 96 9.69 -14.59 8.87
CA HIS A 96 8.45 -15.30 9.16
C HIS A 96 8.62 -16.80 8.90
N CYS A 97 8.18 -17.65 9.83
CA CYS A 97 8.35 -19.11 9.73
C CYS A 97 7.62 -19.75 8.53
N ALA A 98 6.62 -19.05 7.98
CA ALA A 98 5.79 -19.47 6.85
C ALA A 98 6.24 -18.94 5.48
N TYR A 99 7.38 -18.26 5.40
CA TYR A 99 7.75 -17.55 4.19
C TYR A 99 8.10 -18.49 3.02
N ASP A 100 7.39 -18.33 1.90
CA ASP A 100 7.64 -19.04 0.63
C ASP A 100 7.96 -18.07 -0.54
N GLY A 101 7.92 -16.76 -0.28
CA GLY A 101 8.13 -15.73 -1.29
C GLY A 101 7.27 -14.49 -1.03
N TYR A 102 7.31 -13.54 -1.97
CA TYR A 102 6.41 -12.39 -1.99
C TYR A 102 6.02 -12.03 -3.42
N GLN A 103 4.87 -11.41 -3.56
CA GLN A 103 4.39 -10.82 -4.80
C GLN A 103 4.70 -9.34 -4.83
N ILE A 104 4.99 -8.82 -6.02
CA ILE A 104 5.26 -7.40 -6.24
C ILE A 104 4.20 -6.84 -7.18
N LYS A 105 3.52 -5.78 -6.77
CA LYS A 105 2.51 -5.10 -7.59
C LYS A 105 2.89 -3.66 -7.78
N LYS A 106 2.78 -3.17 -9.01
CA LYS A 106 2.98 -1.74 -9.32
C LYS A 106 1.81 -0.95 -8.75
N LEU A 107 2.11 0.16 -8.08
CA LEU A 107 1.13 1.13 -7.62
C LEU A 107 1.12 2.32 -8.57
N THR A 108 -0.06 2.62 -9.11
CA THR A 108 -0.28 3.76 -10.00
C THR A 108 -1.45 4.60 -9.53
N LYS A 109 -1.42 5.87 -9.88
CA LYS A 109 -2.56 6.78 -9.78
C LYS A 109 -3.58 6.47 -10.89
N PRO A 110 -4.82 6.97 -10.78
CA PRO A 110 -5.82 6.85 -11.85
C PRO A 110 -5.40 7.50 -13.19
N ASP A 111 -4.47 8.45 -13.15
CA ASP A 111 -3.89 9.07 -14.35
C ASP A 111 -2.75 8.22 -14.98
N GLY A 112 -2.46 7.04 -14.43
CA GLY A 112 -1.39 6.14 -14.84
C GLY A 112 -0.01 6.49 -14.25
N GLY A 113 0.11 7.58 -13.48
CA GLY A 113 1.36 7.98 -12.86
C GLY A 113 1.85 6.95 -11.84
N PHE A 114 3.11 6.55 -11.95
CA PHE A 114 3.76 5.62 -11.04
C PHE A 114 4.07 6.27 -9.69
N VAL A 115 3.78 5.57 -8.59
CA VAL A 115 4.07 6.02 -7.22
C VAL A 115 4.92 5.03 -6.41
N GLY A 116 5.05 3.78 -6.86
CA GLY A 116 5.85 2.79 -6.16
C GLY A 116 5.42 1.35 -6.38
N TYR A 117 5.90 0.45 -5.52
CA TYR A 117 5.52 -0.95 -5.51
C TYR A 117 4.99 -1.39 -4.15
N GLU A 118 3.97 -2.23 -4.17
CA GLU A 118 3.47 -2.99 -3.02
C GLU A 118 4.08 -4.40 -3.06
N LEU A 119 4.69 -4.82 -1.95
CA LEU A 119 5.21 -6.17 -1.77
C LEU A 119 4.44 -6.85 -0.64
N VAL A 120 3.84 -8.00 -0.94
CA VAL A 120 3.06 -8.79 0.02
C VAL A 120 3.58 -10.22 0.07
N PRO A 121 3.68 -10.84 1.26
CA PRO A 121 4.17 -12.20 1.39
C PRO A 121 3.20 -13.19 0.74
N ASP A 122 3.75 -14.23 0.14
CA ASP A 122 3.00 -15.39 -0.33
C ASP A 122 3.05 -16.46 0.77
N TYR A 123 2.09 -16.39 1.70
CA TYR A 123 1.98 -17.38 2.77
C TYR A 123 1.14 -18.57 2.30
N PRO A 124 1.59 -19.81 2.58
CA PRO A 124 0.79 -20.98 2.28
C PRO A 124 -0.50 -20.97 3.12
N ALA A 125 -1.61 -21.31 2.48
CA ALA A 125 -2.94 -21.24 3.08
C ALA A 125 -3.09 -22.06 4.37
N SER A 126 -2.22 -23.04 4.61
CA SER A 126 -2.20 -23.91 5.80
C SER A 126 -1.52 -23.32 7.03
N LEU A 127 -0.71 -22.26 6.90
CA LEU A 127 0.03 -21.64 8.00
C LEU A 127 -0.71 -20.47 8.65
N CYS A 128 -1.71 -19.92 7.96
CA CYS A 128 -2.70 -19.10 8.62
C CYS A 128 -3.70 -20.07 9.26
N GLU A 129 -3.48 -20.49 10.51
CA GLU A 129 -4.39 -21.39 11.24
C GLU A 129 -5.85 -20.86 11.29
N ASP A 130 -6.05 -19.55 11.05
CA ASP A 130 -7.38 -18.94 10.90
C ASP A 130 -7.66 -18.40 9.47
N GLY A 131 -6.82 -18.76 8.50
CA GLY A 131 -6.97 -18.33 7.12
C GLY A 131 -6.76 -16.82 6.88
N ASN A 132 -6.12 -16.11 7.82
CA ASN A 132 -5.90 -14.67 7.74
C ASN A 132 -5.13 -14.24 6.47
N ILE A 133 -5.78 -13.48 5.59
CA ILE A 133 -5.17 -12.83 4.42
C ILE A 133 -4.91 -11.37 4.76
N LEU A 134 -3.67 -10.91 4.55
CA LEU A 134 -3.35 -9.49 4.63
C LEU A 134 -4.09 -8.74 3.52
N GLN A 135 -4.91 -7.78 3.94
CA GLN A 135 -5.50 -6.78 3.08
C GLN A 135 -4.78 -5.46 3.28
N VAL A 136 -4.61 -4.75 2.18
CA VAL A 136 -3.99 -3.44 2.16
C VAL A 136 -4.96 -2.49 1.48
N SER A 137 -5.12 -1.27 1.98
CA SER A 137 -5.77 -0.19 1.25
C SER A 137 -5.01 1.10 1.35
N TYR A 138 -5.28 1.96 0.37
CA TYR A 138 -4.65 3.25 0.22
C TYR A 138 -5.72 4.33 0.20
N SER A 139 -5.47 5.43 0.91
CA SER A 139 -6.29 6.63 0.78
C SER A 139 -5.42 7.88 0.72
N GLN A 140 -5.96 8.93 0.13
CA GLN A 140 -5.29 10.22 0.11
C GLN A 140 -5.25 10.84 1.50
N GLY A 141 -4.05 11.23 1.93
CA GLY A 141 -3.84 12.13 3.06
C GLY A 141 -3.71 13.58 2.61
N ASN A 142 -3.08 14.39 3.46
CA ASN A 142 -2.79 15.79 3.13
C ASN A 142 -1.42 15.89 2.43
N GLU A 143 -1.24 16.92 1.58
CA GLU A 143 0.09 17.31 1.06
C GLU A 143 0.92 16.16 0.43
N GLY A 144 0.30 15.35 -0.44
CA GLY A 144 1.00 14.23 -1.10
C GLY A 144 1.13 12.97 -0.24
N GLU A 145 0.61 12.96 0.98
CA GLU A 145 0.55 11.76 1.80
C GLU A 145 -0.39 10.71 1.19
N ILE A 146 0.05 9.46 1.19
CA ILE A 146 -0.75 8.27 0.89
C ILE A 146 -0.84 7.45 2.16
N LYS A 147 -2.03 7.42 2.77
CA LYS A 147 -2.28 6.63 3.96
C LYS A 147 -2.40 5.15 3.60
N VAL A 148 -1.69 4.30 4.33
CA VAL A 148 -1.69 2.85 4.14
C VAL A 148 -2.38 2.20 5.32
N TYR A 149 -3.41 1.42 5.04
CA TYR A 149 -4.15 0.66 6.05
C TYR A 149 -3.95 -0.82 5.80
N THR A 150 -3.71 -1.57 6.87
CA THR A 150 -3.54 -3.01 6.86
C THR A 150 -4.57 -3.65 7.78
N TRP A 151 -5.15 -4.77 7.36
CA TRP A 151 -5.97 -5.61 8.23
C TRP A 151 -5.90 -7.07 7.79
N LEU A 152 -6.16 -7.97 8.73
CA LEU A 152 -6.21 -9.40 8.46
C LEU A 152 -7.67 -9.82 8.29
N ILE A 153 -8.01 -10.49 7.20
CA ILE A 153 -9.32 -11.12 7.02
C ILE A 153 -9.20 -12.61 7.28
N LEU A 154 -9.94 -13.11 8.27
CA LEU A 154 -10.13 -14.53 8.53
C LEU A 154 -10.77 -15.18 7.29
N LYS A 155 -10.06 -16.09 6.62
CA LYS A 155 -10.67 -16.90 5.56
C LYS A 155 -11.56 -17.92 6.23
N LYS A 156 -12.86 -17.68 6.14
CA LYS A 156 -13.90 -18.56 6.69
C LYS A 156 -13.71 -19.97 6.13
N GLU A 157 -13.55 -20.97 7.01
CA GLU A 157 -13.77 -22.36 6.61
C GLU A 157 -15.20 -22.53 6.08
N HIS A 158 -15.36 -23.41 5.10
CA HIS A 158 -16.60 -23.63 4.36
C HIS A 158 -17.84 -23.74 5.27
N GLY A 159 -18.77 -22.78 5.13
CA GLY A 159 -20.16 -22.92 5.55
C GLY A 159 -20.63 -21.90 6.60
N GLY A 160 -21.09 -20.72 6.16
CA GLY A 160 -21.94 -19.87 7.03
C GLY A 160 -21.91 -18.39 6.67
N SER A 161 -23.04 -17.73 6.80
CA SER A 161 -23.32 -16.31 6.50
C SER A 161 -22.31 -15.31 7.10
N VAL A 162 -21.97 -14.29 6.32
CA VAL A 162 -21.09 -13.17 6.69
C VAL A 162 -21.76 -12.30 7.76
N HIS A 163 -21.11 -12.14 8.92
CA HIS A 163 -21.37 -11.01 9.81
C HIS A 163 -20.17 -10.08 9.74
N GLU A 164 -20.35 -8.98 9.00
CA GLU A 164 -19.42 -7.86 8.94
C GLU A 164 -19.36 -7.20 10.32
N SER A 165 -18.27 -7.44 11.05
CA SER A 165 -18.00 -6.74 12.32
C SER A 165 -17.13 -5.52 12.02
N ARG A 166 -17.78 -4.42 11.68
CA ARG A 166 -17.12 -3.12 11.49
C ARG A 166 -16.78 -2.55 12.87
N VAL A 167 -15.56 -2.78 13.36
CA VAL A 167 -15.06 -2.06 14.54
C VAL A 167 -14.48 -0.74 14.06
N VAL A 168 -15.35 0.28 13.95
CA VAL A 168 -14.91 1.67 13.91
C VAL A 168 -14.59 2.05 15.36
N ARG A 169 -13.31 2.24 15.69
CA ARG A 169 -12.95 3.06 16.84
C ARG A 169 -12.76 4.47 16.32
N GLU A 170 -13.76 5.30 16.55
CA GLU A 170 -13.62 6.76 16.48
C GLU A 170 -12.90 7.21 17.75
N GLU A 171 -11.89 8.07 17.59
CA GLU A 171 -11.48 9.03 18.63
C GLU A 171 -12.19 10.36 18.36
#